data_AF-A0A9N7Z5G1-F1
#
_entry.id   AF-A0A9N7Z5G1-F1
#
_cell.length_a   1.000
_cell.length_b   1.000
_cell.length_c   1.000
_cell.angle_alpha   90.00
_cell.angle_beta   90.00
_cell.angle_gamma   90.00
#
_symmetry.space_group_name_H-M   'P 1'
#
loop_
_entity.id
_entity.type
_entity.pdbx_description
1 polymer ?
#
loop_
_entity_poly.entity_id
_entity_poly.type
_entity_poly.pdbx_seq_one_letter_code
_entity_poly.pdbx_strand_id
1 'polypeptide(L)'
;MARPLQVLSLLARHAGRPLTPTNRFSSRGVSPWIGQSHVRRGRAAGHRQDMSEEEGGGHPEDVEDVEDKLQTLMDEGKKRQRTVKYHILRRQMTPLGAPQRKLTWVAIEQIRYLKQEQPEEWTVERLAEGFSVSPDVILRVLRNKFVPAPERKAKQDTKVMAALSQSVLPSGAGQERLKLPGNKAAAILSSGSREDSQLVSGKMP
;
A
#
# COMPACT_ATOMS: atom_id res chain seq x y z
N MET A 1 -59.96 -27.90 -12.38
CA MET A 1 -60.20 -27.64 -10.95
C MET A 1 -58.91 -27.05 -10.38
N ALA A 2 -58.61 -25.74 -10.45
CA ALA A 2 -59.18 -24.61 -9.68
C ALA A 2 -59.19 -24.94 -8.16
N ARG A 3 -58.48 -24.30 -7.22
CA ARG A 3 -57.88 -22.95 -7.06
C ARG A 3 -56.79 -22.95 -5.96
N PRO A 4 -55.99 -21.87 -5.81
CA PRO A 4 -54.94 -21.67 -4.81
C PRO A 4 -55.46 -21.07 -3.49
N LEU A 5 -54.71 -21.22 -2.39
CA LEU A 5 -54.95 -20.49 -1.14
C LEU A 5 -53.80 -19.54 -0.84
N GLN A 6 -54.01 -18.28 -1.21
CA GLN A 6 -53.37 -17.13 -0.59
C GLN A 6 -54.19 -16.77 0.66
N VAL A 7 -53.53 -16.54 1.79
CA VAL A 7 -54.16 -15.92 2.96
C VAL A 7 -53.43 -14.62 3.29
N LEU A 8 -54.01 -13.57 2.74
CA LEU A 8 -54.25 -12.23 3.27
C LEU A 8 -53.37 -11.70 4.42
N SER A 9 -52.69 -10.62 4.03
CA SER A 9 -52.23 -9.48 4.81
C SER A 9 -53.22 -8.94 5.84
N LEU A 10 -52.71 -8.59 7.02
CA LEU A 10 -53.33 -7.61 7.93
C LEU A 10 -52.44 -6.36 8.03
N LEU A 11 -52.98 -5.24 7.55
CA LEU A 11 -52.50 -3.88 7.80
C LEU A 11 -53.00 -3.39 9.16
N ALA A 12 -52.13 -2.72 9.92
CA ALA A 12 -52.48 -1.56 10.76
C ALA A 12 -51.16 -0.83 11.15
N ARG A 13 -50.69 0.13 10.37
CA ARG A 13 -51.03 1.57 10.45
C ARG A 13 -50.83 2.15 11.86
N HIS A 14 -49.60 2.56 12.18
CA HIS A 14 -49.31 3.58 13.19
C HIS A 14 -48.40 4.64 12.57
N ALA A 15 -48.95 5.84 12.43
CA ALA A 15 -48.28 7.03 11.91
C ALA A 15 -47.98 8.01 13.07
N GLY A 16 -46.77 8.58 13.07
CA GLY A 16 -46.33 9.78 13.82
C GLY A 16 -46.00 9.55 15.30
N ARG A 17 -44.96 10.14 15.91
CA ARG A 17 -44.15 11.34 15.62
C ARG A 17 -42.78 11.23 16.33
N PRO A 18 -41.82 12.15 16.10
CA PRO A 18 -40.38 11.93 16.27
C PRO A 18 -39.88 12.27 17.68
N LEU A 19 -38.85 11.55 18.13
CA LEU A 19 -37.97 11.98 19.20
C LEU A 19 -36.53 11.75 18.73
N THR A 20 -35.80 12.85 18.56
CA THR A 20 -34.37 12.88 18.28
C THR A 20 -33.58 12.25 19.42
N PRO A 21 -32.63 11.34 19.16
CA PRO A 21 -31.51 11.12 20.04
C PRO A 21 -30.24 11.73 19.44
N THR A 22 -29.88 12.90 19.97
CA THR A 22 -28.52 13.30 20.32
C THR A 22 -27.38 12.46 19.71
N ASN A 23 -26.74 13.00 18.67
CA ASN A 23 -25.42 12.57 18.22
C ASN A 23 -24.40 12.73 19.37
N ARG A 24 -24.15 11.64 20.11
CA ARG A 24 -23.02 11.58 21.03
C ARG A 24 -21.81 11.05 20.24
N PHE A 25 -21.23 11.96 19.46
CA PHE A 25 -19.93 11.79 18.81
C PHE A 25 -18.86 11.72 19.90
N SER A 26 -18.52 10.52 20.35
CA SER A 26 -17.39 10.31 21.25
C SER A 26 -16.09 10.46 20.46
N SER A 27 -15.56 11.68 20.46
CA SER A 27 -14.17 11.99 20.19
C SER A 27 -13.28 11.14 21.13
N ARG A 28 -12.78 10.01 20.63
CA ARG A 28 -11.65 9.33 21.27
C ARG A 28 -10.44 10.22 21.05
N GLY A 29 -9.99 10.80 22.16
CA GLY A 29 -8.90 11.76 22.23
C GLY A 29 -7.62 11.27 21.59
N VAL A 30 -6.95 12.23 20.96
CA VAL A 30 -5.52 12.18 20.65
C VAL A 30 -4.77 12.07 21.98
N SER A 31 -4.12 10.93 22.24
CA SER A 31 -3.18 10.85 23.36
C SER A 31 -1.94 11.67 23.03
N PRO A 32 -1.56 12.69 23.83
CA PRO A 32 -0.27 13.35 23.69
C PRO A 32 0.82 12.35 24.08
N TRP A 33 1.86 12.27 23.27
CA TRP A 33 3.07 11.52 23.61
C TRP A 33 3.76 12.25 24.77
N ILE A 34 3.45 11.87 26.01
CA ILE A 34 4.09 12.43 27.19
C ILE A 34 5.29 11.55 27.53
N GLY A 35 6.45 11.98 27.05
CA GLY A 35 7.73 11.58 27.60
C GLY A 35 7.93 12.32 28.91
N GLN A 36 8.08 11.60 30.01
CA GLN A 36 8.58 12.17 31.27
C GLN A 36 9.51 11.18 31.95
N SER A 37 10.80 11.41 31.72
CA SER A 37 11.93 10.92 32.49
C SER A 37 12.04 11.74 33.78
N HIS A 38 11.85 11.12 34.94
CA HIS A 38 12.16 11.72 36.23
C HIS A 38 13.13 10.86 37.04
N VAL A 39 14.38 11.32 37.02
CA VAL A 39 15.42 11.01 37.99
C VAL A 39 15.24 11.94 39.20
N ARG A 40 15.09 11.38 40.41
CA ARG A 40 15.46 11.98 41.71
C ARG A 40 15.74 10.82 42.67
N ARG A 41 16.99 10.47 42.98
CA ARG A 41 17.96 11.14 43.87
C ARG A 41 17.47 11.32 45.32
N GLY A 42 17.72 10.28 46.12
CA GLY A 42 18.37 10.27 47.44
C GLY A 42 17.90 11.20 48.57
N ARG A 43 17.58 10.60 49.72
CA ARG A 43 17.97 11.11 51.05
C ARG A 43 18.00 9.97 52.08
N ALA A 44 19.13 9.87 52.76
CA ALA A 44 19.43 8.92 53.83
C ALA A 44 18.78 9.31 55.17
N ALA A 45 18.48 8.32 56.00
CA ALA A 45 18.58 8.39 57.46
C ALA A 45 18.59 6.96 58.01
N GLY A 46 19.66 6.58 58.71
CA GLY A 46 19.75 5.29 59.38
C GLY A 46 18.88 5.24 60.62
N HIS A 47 18.45 4.03 61.00
CA HIS A 47 18.06 3.71 62.36
C HIS A 47 18.51 2.29 62.68
N ARG A 48 19.09 2.15 63.87
CA ARG A 48 19.74 0.96 64.42
C ARG A 48 18.71 -0.13 64.76
N GLN A 49 19.23 -1.35 64.71
CA GLN A 49 18.85 -2.58 65.43
C GLN A 49 17.72 -2.47 66.47
N ASP A 50 16.72 -3.32 66.31
CA ASP A 50 16.14 -4.06 67.43
C ASP A 50 15.74 -5.48 66.95
N MET A 51 16.14 -6.49 67.71
CA MET A 51 15.92 -7.91 67.44
C MET A 51 14.73 -8.34 68.28
N SER A 52 13.66 -8.80 67.64
CA SER A 52 12.57 -9.49 68.32
C SER A 52 12.15 -10.67 67.45
N GLU A 53 12.78 -11.81 67.73
CA GLU A 53 12.29 -13.12 67.32
C GLU A 53 11.01 -13.40 68.11
N GLU A 54 9.88 -13.48 67.41
CA GLU A 54 8.89 -14.56 67.52
C GLU A 54 7.53 -14.13 66.99
N GLU A 55 6.85 -15.16 66.46
CA GLU A 55 5.42 -15.24 66.18
C GLU A 55 4.83 -14.34 65.10
N GLY A 56 4.55 -15.01 63.98
CA GLY A 56 3.15 -15.16 63.58
C GLY A 56 2.56 -14.04 62.74
N GLY A 57 2.62 -14.22 61.42
CA GLY A 57 1.65 -13.64 60.49
C GLY A 57 2.22 -12.74 59.41
N GLY A 58 1.78 -12.98 58.16
CA GLY A 58 2.08 -12.19 56.97
C GLY A 58 3.30 -12.71 56.23
N HIS A 59 3.22 -13.03 54.93
CA HIS A 59 2.95 -12.01 53.92
C HIS A 59 2.37 -12.64 52.65
N PRO A 60 1.12 -12.34 52.25
CA PRO A 60 0.57 -12.76 50.95
C PRO A 60 1.24 -12.07 49.73
N GLU A 61 2.18 -11.15 49.94
CA GLU A 61 2.69 -10.28 48.87
C GLU A 61 3.79 -10.94 48.03
N ASP A 62 4.45 -12.00 48.52
CA ASP A 62 5.45 -12.77 47.74
C ASP A 62 4.80 -13.64 46.63
N VAL A 63 3.54 -14.05 46.83
CA VAL A 63 2.78 -14.79 45.79
C VAL A 63 2.09 -13.84 44.81
N GLU A 64 1.70 -12.64 45.26
CA GLU A 64 1.16 -11.58 44.40
C GLU A 64 2.21 -11.06 43.41
N ASP A 65 3.48 -10.88 43.83
CA ASP A 65 4.57 -10.46 42.93
C ASP A 65 4.83 -11.49 41.81
N VAL A 66 4.72 -12.79 42.12
CA VAL A 66 4.90 -13.86 41.13
C VAL A 66 3.74 -13.90 40.13
N GLU A 67 2.49 -13.71 40.59
CA GLU A 67 1.30 -13.65 39.73
C GLU A 67 1.35 -12.42 38.81
N ASP A 68 1.70 -11.24 39.35
CA ASP A 68 1.87 -10.02 38.56
C ASP A 68 2.97 -10.16 37.51
N LYS A 69 4.08 -10.82 37.87
CA LYS A 69 5.17 -11.13 36.95
C LYS A 69 4.77 -12.12 35.86
N LEU A 70 3.93 -13.10 36.16
CA LEU A 70 3.38 -14.00 35.15
C LEU A 70 2.41 -13.26 34.21
N GLN A 71 1.53 -12.45 34.78
CA GLN A 71 0.55 -11.66 34.03
C GLN A 71 1.22 -10.67 33.08
N THR A 72 2.27 -9.98 33.52
CA THR A 72 3.06 -9.08 32.68
C THR A 72 3.71 -9.82 31.50
N LEU A 73 4.31 -10.99 31.72
CA LEU A 73 4.87 -11.82 30.65
C LEU A 73 3.81 -12.28 29.64
N MET A 74 2.64 -12.70 30.12
CA MET A 74 1.52 -13.08 29.24
C MET A 74 1.06 -11.90 28.38
N ASP A 75 0.95 -10.71 28.98
CA ASP A 75 0.52 -9.51 28.26
C ASP A 75 1.56 -8.99 27.27
N GLU A 76 2.84 -9.10 27.58
CA GLU A 76 3.93 -8.89 26.62
C GLU A 76 3.86 -9.88 25.46
N GLY A 77 3.62 -11.17 25.74
CA GLY A 77 3.40 -12.20 24.72
C GLY A 77 2.23 -11.85 23.79
N LYS A 78 1.08 -11.47 24.37
CA LYS A 78 -0.10 -11.02 23.62
C LYS A 78 0.19 -9.77 22.78
N LYS A 79 0.94 -8.78 23.32
CA LYS A 79 1.34 -7.57 22.58
C LYS A 79 2.23 -7.92 21.39
N ARG A 80 3.22 -8.80 21.56
CA ARG A 80 4.09 -9.28 20.48
C ARG A 80 3.27 -9.97 19.39
N GLN A 81 2.37 -10.88 19.77
CA GLN A 81 1.48 -11.57 18.83
C GLN A 81 0.58 -10.60 18.05
N ARG A 82 0.00 -9.60 18.71
CA ARG A 82 -0.81 -8.55 18.06
C ARG A 82 0.02 -7.76 17.05
N THR A 83 1.22 -7.37 17.41
CA THR A 83 2.13 -6.63 16.51
C THR A 83 2.51 -7.47 15.30
N VAL A 84 2.89 -8.74 15.50
CA VAL A 84 3.21 -9.66 14.40
C VAL A 84 2.00 -9.83 13.48
N LYS A 85 0.83 -10.13 14.04
CA LYS A 85 -0.42 -10.30 13.28
C LYS A 85 -0.79 -9.03 12.51
N TYR A 86 -0.63 -7.86 13.12
CA TYR A 86 -0.85 -6.57 12.45
C TYR A 86 0.08 -6.37 11.25
N HIS A 87 1.38 -6.63 11.40
CA HIS A 87 2.33 -6.47 10.31
C HIS A 87 2.09 -7.48 9.18
N ILE A 88 1.73 -8.72 9.52
CA ILE A 88 1.31 -9.73 8.53
C ILE A 88 0.09 -9.20 7.77
N LEU A 89 -0.98 -8.83 8.48
CA LEU A 89 -2.21 -8.33 7.86
C LEU A 89 -1.95 -7.10 6.99
N ARG A 90 -1.17 -6.13 7.48
CA ARG A 90 -0.82 -4.92 6.72
C ARG A 90 -0.09 -5.23 5.43
N ARG A 91 0.85 -6.20 5.44
CA ARG A 91 1.57 -6.64 4.24
C ARG A 91 0.65 -7.34 3.24
N GLN A 92 -0.34 -8.09 3.73
CA GLN A 92 -1.33 -8.76 2.86
C GLN A 92 -2.35 -7.78 2.27
N MET A 93 -2.75 -6.76 3.03
CA MET A 93 -3.80 -5.81 2.62
C MET A 93 -3.26 -4.62 1.81
N THR A 94 -1.97 -4.31 1.91
CA THR A 94 -1.36 -3.23 1.12
C THR A 94 -0.81 -3.82 -0.17
N PRO A 95 -1.11 -3.24 -1.35
CA PRO A 95 -0.52 -3.70 -2.60
C PRO A 95 1.00 -3.70 -2.51
N LEU A 96 1.62 -4.80 -2.94
CA LEU A 96 3.05 -5.00 -2.84
C LEU A 96 3.78 -4.02 -3.75
N GLY A 97 4.58 -3.13 -3.15
CA GLY A 97 5.55 -2.29 -3.84
C GLY A 97 5.19 -0.81 -3.90
N ALA A 98 6.14 -0.02 -4.38
CA ALA A 98 5.92 1.39 -4.64
C ALA A 98 4.85 1.56 -5.74
N PRO A 99 4.03 2.63 -5.69
CA PRO A 99 3.06 2.93 -6.74
C PRO A 99 3.72 2.88 -8.12
N GLN A 100 3.12 2.14 -9.04
CA GLN A 100 3.62 2.05 -10.41
C GLN A 100 3.59 3.44 -11.06
N ARG A 101 4.70 3.82 -11.71
CA ARG A 101 4.78 5.07 -12.46
C ARG A 101 4.13 4.85 -13.84
N LYS A 102 3.14 5.69 -14.16
CA LYS A 102 2.39 5.63 -15.42
C LYS A 102 2.81 6.69 -16.44
N LEU A 103 3.54 7.72 -16.01
CA LEU A 103 3.93 8.86 -16.82
C LEU A 103 5.44 8.86 -17.08
N THR A 104 5.81 9.18 -18.32
CA THR A 104 7.19 9.50 -18.69
C THR A 104 7.59 10.85 -18.12
N TRP A 105 8.89 11.10 -18.07
CA TRP A 105 9.44 12.36 -17.57
C TRP A 105 8.97 13.56 -18.39
N VAL A 106 8.95 13.42 -19.72
CA VAL A 106 8.45 14.45 -20.64
C VAL A 106 6.98 14.78 -20.37
N ALA A 107 6.14 13.76 -20.15
CA ALA A 107 4.74 13.98 -19.81
C ALA A 107 4.59 14.71 -18.46
N ILE A 108 5.41 14.38 -17.47
CA ILE A 108 5.44 15.07 -16.16
C ILE A 108 5.79 16.55 -16.33
N GLU A 109 6.80 16.87 -17.12
CA GLU A 109 7.17 18.26 -17.40
C GLU A 109 6.07 18.99 -18.15
N GLN A 110 5.45 18.34 -19.14
CA GLN A 110 4.32 18.92 -19.87
C GLN A 110 3.14 19.25 -18.96
N ILE A 111 2.78 18.34 -18.04
CA ILE A 111 1.72 18.60 -17.05
C ILE A 111 2.04 19.83 -16.21
N ARG A 112 3.29 19.95 -15.73
CA ARG A 112 3.72 21.09 -14.93
C ARG A 112 3.66 22.39 -15.73
N TYR A 113 4.10 22.35 -16.98
CA TYR A 113 4.07 23.50 -17.89
C TYR A 113 2.64 23.97 -18.16
N LEU A 114 1.75 23.07 -18.57
CA LEU A 114 0.35 23.39 -18.85
C LEU A 114 -0.36 23.99 -17.63
N LYS A 115 -0.11 23.43 -16.44
CA LYS A 115 -0.72 23.95 -15.21
C LYS A 115 -0.18 25.32 -14.80
N GLN A 116 1.07 25.60 -15.12
CA GLN A 116 1.71 26.89 -14.84
C GLN A 116 1.23 27.99 -15.79
N GLU A 117 1.07 27.67 -17.07
CA GLU A 117 0.70 28.66 -18.10
C GLU A 117 -0.78 29.03 -18.02
N GLN A 118 -1.67 28.04 -17.87
CA GLN A 118 -3.12 28.25 -17.89
C GLN A 118 -3.80 27.43 -16.78
N PRO A 119 -3.72 27.89 -15.52
CA PRO A 119 -4.24 27.14 -14.39
C PRO A 119 -5.77 27.01 -14.37
N GLU A 120 -6.49 27.95 -14.98
CA GLU A 120 -7.96 27.96 -15.09
C GLU A 120 -8.45 26.94 -16.12
N GLU A 121 -7.84 26.91 -17.31
CA GLU A 121 -8.19 25.99 -18.39
C GLU A 121 -7.76 24.55 -18.08
N TRP A 122 -6.53 24.38 -17.57
CA TRP A 122 -5.99 23.07 -17.20
C TRP A 122 -6.31 22.73 -15.74
N THR A 123 -7.58 22.40 -15.50
CA THR A 123 -8.01 21.80 -14.23
C THR A 123 -7.34 20.44 -14.03
N VAL A 124 -7.28 19.99 -12.77
CA VAL A 124 -6.69 18.68 -12.43
C VAL A 124 -7.40 17.55 -13.15
N GLU A 125 -8.73 17.66 -13.30
CA GLU A 125 -9.57 16.67 -13.99
C GLU A 125 -9.26 16.62 -15.49
N ARG A 126 -9.12 17.77 -16.15
CA ARG A 126 -8.80 17.84 -17.58
C ARG A 126 -7.40 17.30 -17.89
N LEU A 127 -6.43 17.58 -17.03
CA LEU A 127 -5.10 16.98 -17.13
C LEU A 127 -5.14 15.46 -16.90
N ALA A 128 -5.96 14.99 -15.96
CA ALA A 128 -6.12 13.57 -15.71
C ALA A 128 -6.67 12.84 -16.94
N GLU A 129 -7.68 13.42 -17.59
CA GLU A 129 -8.27 12.91 -18.83
C GLU A 129 -7.26 12.90 -19.99
N GLY A 130 -6.60 14.04 -20.26
CA GLY A 130 -5.66 14.16 -21.37
C GLY A 130 -4.44 13.22 -21.27
N PHE A 131 -4.03 12.86 -20.06
CA PHE A 131 -2.92 11.94 -19.82
C PHE A 131 -3.36 10.51 -19.43
N SER A 132 -4.67 10.22 -19.45
CA SER A 132 -5.24 8.91 -19.07
C SER A 132 -4.74 8.39 -17.70
N VAL A 133 -4.68 9.28 -16.71
CA VAL A 133 -4.24 8.97 -15.33
C VAL A 133 -5.28 9.42 -14.32
N SER A 134 -5.17 8.97 -13.06
CA SER A 134 -6.08 9.44 -12.01
C SER A 134 -5.73 10.87 -11.56
N PRO A 135 -6.71 11.67 -11.10
CA PRO A 135 -6.48 13.01 -10.57
C PRO A 135 -5.41 13.05 -9.46
N ASP A 136 -5.35 12.03 -8.62
CA ASP A 136 -4.34 11.89 -7.55
C ASP A 136 -2.90 11.86 -8.07
N VAL A 137 -2.68 11.28 -9.26
CA VAL A 137 -1.36 11.25 -9.89
C VAL A 137 -0.97 12.66 -10.33
N ILE A 138 -1.89 13.41 -10.93
CA ILE A 138 -1.68 14.80 -11.32
C ILE A 138 -1.38 15.66 -10.09
N LEU A 139 -2.18 15.56 -9.02
CA LEU A 139 -1.93 16.28 -7.77
C LEU A 139 -0.53 15.98 -7.20
N ARG A 140 -0.09 14.72 -7.26
CA ARG A 140 1.24 14.31 -6.80
C ARG A 140 2.35 14.89 -7.66
N VAL A 141 2.15 14.94 -8.98
CA VAL A 141 3.09 15.55 -9.95
C VAL A 141 3.25 17.05 -9.70
N LEU A 142 2.13 17.75 -9.45
CA LEU A 142 2.13 19.18 -9.19
C LEU A 142 2.72 19.52 -7.81
N ARG A 143 2.49 18.66 -6.80
CA ARG A 143 3.05 18.83 -5.45
C ARG A 143 4.55 18.65 -5.41
N ASN A 144 5.09 17.68 -6.16
CA ASN A 144 6.51 17.35 -6.12
C ASN A 144 7.25 18.01 -7.28
N LYS A 145 8.21 18.89 -6.99
CA LYS A 145 9.06 19.57 -7.98
C LYS A 145 10.44 18.92 -8.18
N PHE A 146 10.68 17.75 -7.62
CA PHE A 146 11.94 17.02 -7.79
C PHE A 146 12.28 16.79 -9.26
N VAL A 147 13.57 16.93 -9.62
CA VAL A 147 14.12 16.68 -10.95
C VAL A 147 15.26 15.65 -10.83
N PRO A 148 15.11 14.43 -11.38
CA PRO A 148 16.15 13.40 -11.33
C PRO A 148 17.26 13.67 -12.35
N ALA A 149 18.42 13.05 -12.13
CA ALA A 149 19.53 13.01 -13.09
C ALA A 149 19.11 12.35 -14.43
N PRO A 150 19.71 12.73 -15.58
CA PRO A 150 19.29 12.30 -16.91
C PRO A 150 19.31 10.78 -17.10
N GLU A 151 20.31 10.09 -16.57
CA GLU A 151 20.37 8.62 -16.61
C GLU A 151 19.18 7.95 -15.92
N ARG A 152 18.71 8.54 -14.82
CA ARG A 152 17.55 8.03 -14.09
C ARG A 152 16.25 8.32 -14.83
N LYS A 153 16.16 9.45 -15.56
CA LYS A 153 15.03 9.76 -16.44
C LYS A 153 14.88 8.70 -17.53
N ALA A 154 15.97 8.40 -18.25
CA ALA A 154 15.96 7.41 -19.31
C ALA A 154 15.53 6.01 -18.82
N LYS A 155 16.08 5.53 -17.69
CA LYS A 155 15.68 4.24 -17.09
C LYS A 155 14.21 4.20 -16.68
N GLN A 156 13.67 5.33 -16.24
CA GLN A 156 12.25 5.43 -15.91
C GLN A 156 11.40 5.36 -17.17
N ASP A 157 11.74 6.16 -18.19
CA ASP A 157 10.95 6.27 -19.40
C ASP A 157 10.92 4.95 -20.16
N THR A 158 12.04 4.23 -20.25
CA THR A 158 12.07 2.88 -20.83
C THR A 158 11.14 1.91 -20.10
N LYS A 159 11.10 1.97 -18.76
CA LYS A 159 10.21 1.13 -17.96
C LYS A 159 8.73 1.47 -18.18
N VAL A 160 8.42 2.76 -18.28
CA VAL A 160 7.04 3.22 -18.56
C VAL A 160 6.61 2.79 -19.95
N MET A 161 7.44 3.04 -20.97
CA MET A 161 7.14 2.65 -22.36
C MET A 161 6.98 1.13 -22.51
N ALA A 162 7.80 0.33 -21.83
CA ALA A 162 7.67 -1.13 -21.82
C ALA A 162 6.35 -1.59 -21.15
N ALA A 163 5.90 -0.91 -20.10
CA ALA A 163 4.62 -1.23 -19.46
C ALA A 163 3.43 -0.84 -20.37
N LEU A 164 3.53 0.30 -21.06
CA LEU A 164 2.49 0.74 -22.01
C LEU A 164 2.37 -0.24 -23.18
N SER A 165 3.49 -0.69 -23.77
CA SER A 165 3.46 -1.63 -24.89
C SER A 165 2.85 -2.98 -24.50
N GLN A 166 3.08 -3.45 -23.27
CA GLN A 166 2.46 -4.68 -22.75
C GLN A 166 0.95 -4.53 -22.52
N SER A 167 0.46 -3.34 -22.17
CA SER A 167 -0.97 -3.11 -21.97
C SER A 167 -1.79 -3.04 -23.27
N VAL A 168 -1.15 -2.74 -24.40
CA VAL A 168 -1.80 -2.61 -25.71
C VAL A 168 -1.96 -3.96 -26.42
N LEU A 169 -1.14 -4.95 -26.08
CA LEU A 169 -1.29 -6.30 -26.61
C LEU A 169 -2.11 -7.14 -25.62
N PRO A 170 -3.33 -7.59 -25.97
CA PRO A 170 -3.92 -8.70 -25.23
C PRO A 170 -2.95 -9.87 -25.40
N SER A 171 -2.38 -10.34 -24.29
CA SER A 171 -1.56 -11.55 -24.24
C SER A 171 -2.45 -12.76 -24.56
N GLY A 172 -2.80 -12.91 -25.83
CA GLY A 172 -3.40 -14.09 -26.42
C GLY A 172 -2.29 -15.07 -26.76
N ALA A 173 -1.59 -15.56 -25.73
CA ALA A 173 -0.69 -16.69 -25.85
C ALA A 173 -0.91 -17.58 -24.63
N GLY A 174 -2.08 -18.24 -24.61
CA GLY A 174 -2.14 -19.56 -24.02
C GLY A 174 -1.10 -20.40 -24.73
N GLN A 175 0.02 -20.70 -24.07
CA GLN A 175 0.86 -21.82 -24.47
C GLN A 175 0.11 -23.10 -24.11
N GLU A 176 -0.94 -23.36 -24.89
CA GLU A 176 -1.49 -24.69 -24.98
C GLU A 176 -0.39 -25.58 -25.55
N ARG A 177 -0.11 -26.59 -24.75
CA ARG A 177 0.90 -27.62 -24.86
C ARG A 177 0.69 -28.46 -26.11
N LEU A 178 1.08 -27.96 -27.29
CA LEU A 178 1.18 -28.81 -28.49
C LEU A 178 2.52 -29.55 -28.45
N LYS A 179 2.51 -30.69 -27.74
CA LYS A 179 3.45 -31.79 -28.00
C LYS A 179 3.23 -32.26 -29.44
N LEU A 180 4.09 -31.85 -30.36
CA LEU A 180 4.20 -32.50 -31.66
C LEU A 180 5.13 -33.72 -31.53
N PRO A 181 4.67 -34.95 -31.83
CA PRO A 181 5.54 -36.10 -31.89
C PRO A 181 6.43 -36.00 -33.13
N GLY A 182 7.72 -36.28 -32.92
CA GLY A 182 8.73 -36.19 -33.97
C GLY A 182 8.53 -37.22 -35.09
N ASN A 183 8.83 -36.78 -36.30
CA ASN A 183 9.32 -37.62 -37.37
C ASN A 183 10.20 -36.78 -38.30
N LYS A 184 11.20 -37.46 -38.84
CA LYS A 184 12.46 -36.93 -39.38
C LYS A 184 12.28 -36.53 -40.85
N ALA A 185 12.69 -35.31 -41.21
CA ALA A 185 13.23 -35.00 -42.53
C ALA A 185 13.97 -33.65 -42.46
N ALA A 186 15.30 -33.70 -42.62
CA ALA A 186 16.15 -32.53 -42.72
C ALA A 186 15.96 -31.89 -44.10
N ALA A 187 15.36 -30.71 -44.16
CA ALA A 187 15.47 -29.82 -45.31
C ALA A 187 16.60 -28.83 -45.02
N ILE A 188 17.82 -29.21 -45.40
CA ILE A 188 18.98 -28.33 -45.45
C ILE A 188 18.74 -27.37 -46.62
N LEU A 189 18.36 -26.14 -46.33
CA LEU A 189 18.50 -25.03 -47.28
C LEU A 189 19.59 -24.11 -46.75
N SER A 190 20.81 -24.31 -47.27
CA SER A 190 21.92 -23.37 -47.11
C SER A 190 21.51 -22.03 -47.73
N SER A 191 21.11 -21.08 -46.90
CA SER A 191 21.00 -19.67 -47.29
C SER A 191 22.41 -19.11 -47.46
N GLY A 192 22.77 -18.84 -48.71
CA GLY A 192 24.08 -18.35 -49.11
C GLY A 192 24.43 -17.00 -48.48
N SER A 193 25.61 -16.95 -47.89
CA SER A 193 26.33 -15.74 -47.54
C SER A 193 27.50 -15.62 -48.51
N ARG A 194 27.56 -14.52 -49.27
CA ARG A 194 28.82 -13.93 -49.69
C ARG A 194 28.62 -12.45 -49.97
N GLU A 195 29.39 -11.67 -49.23
CA GLU A 195 29.66 -10.26 -49.48
C GLU A 195 30.12 -10.02 -50.93
N ASP A 196 29.87 -8.83 -51.47
CA ASP A 196 30.93 -8.04 -52.09
C ASP A 196 30.45 -6.60 -52.29
N SER A 197 31.26 -5.70 -51.74
CA SER A 197 31.12 -4.25 -51.80
C SER A 197 31.63 -3.77 -53.16
N GLN A 198 30.86 -2.95 -53.89
CA GLN A 198 31.45 -2.10 -54.93
C GLN A 198 30.90 -0.68 -54.89
N LEU A 199 31.83 0.20 -54.55
CA LEU A 199 31.83 1.65 -54.66
C LEU A 199 31.43 2.08 -56.08
N VAL A 200 30.44 2.97 -56.19
CA VAL A 200 30.28 3.81 -57.39
C VAL A 200 30.61 5.24 -57.01
N SER A 201 31.80 5.67 -57.43
CA SER A 201 32.26 7.06 -57.35
C SER A 201 31.69 7.80 -58.57
N GLY A 202 30.70 8.67 -58.34
CA GLY A 202 30.12 9.54 -59.35
C GLY A 202 30.85 10.87 -59.39
N LYS A 203 31.77 11.01 -60.34
CA LYS A 203 32.43 12.27 -60.75
C LYS A 203 31.40 13.15 -61.46
N MET A 204 31.21 14.39 -61.01
CA MET A 204 30.40 15.42 -61.66
C MET A 204 31.32 16.45 -62.37
N PRO A 205 30.81 17.11 -63.43
CA PRO A 205 31.59 17.76 -64.49
C PRO A 205 32.34 19.03 -64.07
#